data_AF-A0A9X3C9D3-F1
#
_entry.id   AF-A0A9X3C9D3-F1
#
_cell.length_a   1.000
_cell.length_b   1.000
_cell.length_c   1.000
_cell.angle_alpha   90.00
_cell.angle_beta   90.00
_cell.angle_gamma   90.00
#
_symmetry.space_group_name_H-M   'P 1'
#
loop_
_entity.id
_entity.type
_entity.pdbx_description
1 polymer ?
#
loop_
_entity_poly.entity_id
_entity_poly.type
_entity_poly.pdbx_seq_one_letter_code
_entity_poly.pdbx_strand_id
1 'polypeptide(L)'
;MWYDNYTFFDKQKGFTETNSAQIWNKELPDKFFLPIELQELLQHSNGGGIINGDREFGYFSLYEISDFYIEYQFDKYTPLFMPIAFNGGGIFYAYDFRNPTNINLVAVSAGVLEYESSIIIGKTLKEVLSKTINIEDELDILYPKIELTEDEKQVIELHKQLNELNTNRNNITPKDYLLTKRTLENKIKELGLKTK
;
A
#
# COMPACT_ATOMS: atom_id res chain seq x y z
N MET A 1 -4.54 -28.21 -8.52
CA MET A 1 -3.63 -27.05 -8.47
C MET A 1 -3.68 -26.43 -7.08
N TRP A 2 -2.74 -25.55 -6.71
CA TRP A 2 -2.73 -24.97 -5.36
C TRP A 2 -3.94 -24.06 -5.09
N TYR A 3 -4.58 -23.54 -6.15
CA TYR A 3 -5.73 -22.64 -6.08
C TYR A 3 -7.11 -23.30 -6.10
N ASP A 4 -7.19 -24.63 -6.14
CA ASP A 4 -8.47 -25.36 -6.28
C ASP A 4 -9.42 -25.17 -5.09
N ASN A 5 -8.91 -24.72 -3.94
CA ASN A 5 -9.69 -24.55 -2.71
C ASN A 5 -10.28 -23.14 -2.55
N TYR A 6 -10.07 -22.23 -3.51
CA TYR A 6 -10.50 -20.84 -3.40
C TYR A 6 -11.79 -20.56 -4.18
N THR A 7 -12.55 -19.59 -3.70
CA THR A 7 -13.73 -19.07 -4.40
C THR A 7 -13.29 -17.95 -5.33
N PHE A 8 -13.59 -18.10 -6.61
CA PHE A 8 -13.29 -17.11 -7.64
C PHE A 8 -14.51 -16.30 -8.00
N PHE A 9 -14.32 -15.03 -8.30
CA PHE A 9 -15.31 -14.14 -8.90
C PHE A 9 -14.73 -13.39 -10.11
N ASP A 10 -15.60 -12.91 -10.98
CA ASP A 10 -15.23 -12.16 -12.21
C ASP A 10 -14.13 -12.83 -13.05
N LYS A 11 -14.18 -14.16 -13.14
CA LYS A 11 -13.19 -14.95 -13.86
C LYS A 11 -13.12 -14.54 -15.33
N GLN A 12 -11.91 -14.26 -15.78
CA GLN A 12 -11.60 -14.01 -17.17
C GLN A 12 -11.10 -15.29 -17.84
N LYS A 13 -11.14 -15.34 -19.18
CA LYS A 13 -10.58 -16.48 -19.92
C LYS A 13 -9.09 -16.58 -19.61
N GLY A 14 -8.63 -17.76 -19.17
CA GLY A 14 -7.22 -18.03 -18.92
C GLY A 14 -6.33 -17.72 -20.12
N PHE A 15 -5.14 -17.18 -19.87
CA PHE A 15 -4.22 -16.79 -20.93
C PHE A 15 -3.53 -18.03 -21.49
N THR A 16 -3.19 -17.97 -22.78
CA THR A 16 -2.54 -19.08 -23.49
C THR A 16 -1.23 -18.66 -24.14
N GLU A 17 -0.84 -17.39 -24.03
CA GLU A 17 0.43 -16.91 -24.54
C GLU A 17 1.59 -17.66 -23.86
N THR A 18 2.45 -18.24 -24.68
CA THR A 18 3.70 -18.88 -24.22
C THR A 18 4.93 -18.03 -24.56
N ASN A 19 4.74 -16.94 -25.30
CA ASN A 19 5.81 -16.06 -25.73
C ASN A 19 6.05 -14.95 -24.69
N SER A 20 7.20 -14.99 -24.03
CA SER A 20 7.58 -14.01 -23.01
C SER A 20 7.63 -12.58 -23.51
N ALA A 21 7.89 -12.36 -24.81
CA ALA A 21 7.96 -11.03 -25.42
C ALA A 21 6.57 -10.41 -25.68
N GLN A 22 5.47 -11.15 -25.46
CA GLN A 22 4.10 -10.70 -25.69
C GLN A 22 3.28 -10.61 -24.40
N ILE A 23 3.92 -10.78 -23.25
CA ILE A 23 3.23 -10.84 -21.97
C ILE A 23 2.70 -9.46 -21.57
N TRP A 24 3.45 -8.40 -21.83
CA TRP A 24 3.10 -7.05 -21.37
C TRP A 24 2.53 -6.21 -22.52
N ASN A 25 1.46 -5.46 -22.25
CA ASN A 25 0.92 -4.49 -23.22
C ASN A 25 1.68 -3.15 -23.19
N LYS A 26 2.42 -2.88 -22.11
CA LYS A 26 3.29 -1.71 -21.90
C LYS A 26 4.68 -2.20 -21.48
N GLU A 27 5.70 -1.37 -21.68
CA GLU A 27 7.09 -1.72 -21.37
C GLU A 27 7.29 -1.83 -19.84
N LEU A 28 7.75 -2.98 -19.38
CA LEU A 28 8.09 -3.27 -17.98
C LEU A 28 9.61 -3.50 -17.84
N PRO A 29 10.18 -3.36 -16.63
CA PRO A 29 11.59 -3.66 -16.40
C PRO A 29 11.98 -5.07 -16.86
N ASP A 30 13.11 -5.19 -17.56
CA ASP A 30 13.65 -6.48 -18.08
C ASP A 30 13.84 -7.57 -17.01
N LYS A 31 13.93 -7.16 -15.74
CA LYS A 31 14.08 -8.07 -14.59
C LYS A 31 12.80 -8.79 -14.22
N PHE A 32 11.64 -8.28 -14.66
CA PHE A 32 10.36 -8.90 -14.35
C PHE A 32 10.18 -10.17 -15.16
N PHE A 33 9.74 -11.20 -14.46
CA PHE A 33 9.27 -12.44 -15.05
C PHE A 33 8.02 -12.88 -14.30
N LEU A 34 7.17 -13.71 -14.90
CA LEU A 34 6.01 -14.28 -14.20
C LEU A 34 6.47 -15.39 -13.27
N PRO A 35 6.31 -15.27 -11.93
CA PRO A 35 6.55 -16.38 -11.03
C PRO A 35 5.56 -17.51 -11.32
N ILE A 36 5.98 -18.76 -11.11
CA ILE A 36 5.23 -19.96 -11.51
C ILE A 36 3.79 -19.95 -10.99
N GLU A 37 3.58 -19.63 -9.71
CA GLU A 37 2.22 -19.62 -9.14
C GLU A 37 1.31 -18.56 -9.78
N LEU A 38 1.85 -17.37 -10.09
CA LEU A 38 1.09 -16.34 -10.82
C LEU A 38 0.78 -16.81 -12.25
N GLN A 39 1.76 -17.42 -12.92
CA GLN A 39 1.56 -17.98 -14.25
C GLN A 39 0.43 -19.03 -14.26
N GLU A 40 0.46 -19.97 -13.31
CA GLU A 40 -0.57 -21.00 -13.17
C GLU A 40 -1.95 -20.42 -12.86
N LEU A 41 -2.01 -19.36 -12.04
CA LEU A 41 -3.25 -18.66 -11.72
C LEU A 41 -3.82 -17.95 -12.95
N LEU A 42 -2.99 -17.22 -13.69
CA LEU A 42 -3.42 -16.49 -14.89
C LEU A 42 -3.82 -17.47 -16.01
N GLN A 43 -3.15 -18.63 -16.13
CA GLN A 43 -3.55 -19.67 -17.08
C GLN A 43 -4.93 -20.27 -16.73
N HIS A 44 -5.28 -20.29 -15.45
CA HIS A 44 -6.61 -20.70 -15.00
C HIS A 44 -7.67 -19.62 -15.27
N SER A 45 -7.34 -18.36 -14.98
CA SER A 45 -8.19 -17.19 -15.18
C SER A 45 -7.30 -15.96 -15.26
N ASN A 46 -7.24 -15.30 -16.43
CA ASN A 46 -6.33 -14.19 -16.68
C ASN A 46 -6.88 -12.89 -16.09
N GLY A 47 -6.81 -12.77 -14.78
CA GLY A 47 -7.51 -11.73 -14.01
C GLY A 47 -8.81 -12.23 -13.39
N GLY A 48 -9.34 -11.44 -12.46
CA GLY A 48 -10.54 -11.74 -11.68
C GLY A 48 -10.28 -11.49 -10.20
N GLY A 49 -11.02 -12.17 -9.34
CA GLY A 49 -10.83 -12.05 -7.91
C GLY A 49 -10.93 -13.36 -7.16
N ILE A 50 -10.24 -13.43 -6.03
CA ILE A 50 -10.31 -14.52 -5.05
C ILE A 50 -10.79 -13.96 -3.72
N ILE A 51 -11.72 -14.67 -3.08
CA ILE A 51 -12.11 -14.43 -1.68
C ILE A 51 -11.81 -15.69 -0.87
N ASN A 52 -11.11 -15.52 0.25
CA ASN A 52 -10.91 -16.55 1.26
C ASN A 52 -11.12 -15.95 2.66
N GLY A 53 -12.28 -16.17 3.28
CA GLY A 53 -12.69 -15.42 4.46
C GLY A 53 -12.80 -13.92 4.13
N ASP A 54 -12.12 -13.07 4.90
CA ASP A 54 -12.05 -11.62 4.68
C ASP A 54 -10.85 -11.21 3.81
N ARG A 55 -10.08 -12.19 3.29
CA ARG A 55 -8.98 -11.95 2.35
C ARG A 55 -9.53 -11.74 0.94
N GLU A 56 -9.52 -10.49 0.50
CA GLU A 56 -9.84 -10.12 -0.87
C GLU A 56 -8.57 -9.95 -1.72
N PHE A 57 -8.56 -10.58 -2.88
CA PHE A 57 -7.44 -10.54 -3.81
C PHE A 57 -7.97 -10.36 -5.24
N GLY A 58 -8.22 -9.10 -5.63
CA GLY A 58 -8.59 -8.70 -6.98
C GLY A 58 -7.34 -8.67 -7.86
N TYR A 59 -7.04 -9.78 -8.53
CA TYR A 59 -5.79 -9.97 -9.23
C TYR A 59 -5.90 -9.60 -10.70
N PHE A 60 -4.80 -9.06 -11.20
CA PHE A 60 -4.73 -8.45 -12.52
C PHE A 60 -4.51 -9.50 -13.59
N SER A 61 -5.17 -9.32 -14.72
CA SER A 61 -4.74 -9.95 -15.97
C SER A 61 -3.32 -9.54 -16.34
N LEU A 62 -2.72 -10.29 -17.26
CA LEU A 62 -1.41 -9.99 -17.84
C LEU A 62 -1.24 -8.52 -18.25
N TYR A 63 -2.27 -7.96 -18.88
CA TYR A 63 -2.28 -6.58 -19.38
C TYR A 63 -2.54 -5.57 -18.27
N GLU A 64 -3.42 -5.90 -17.34
CA GLU A 64 -3.69 -5.05 -16.18
C GLU A 64 -2.43 -4.90 -15.29
N ILE A 65 -1.56 -5.92 -15.19
CA ILE A 65 -0.29 -5.79 -14.46
C ILE A 65 0.52 -4.61 -14.99
N SER A 66 0.71 -4.54 -16.32
CA SER A 66 1.46 -3.46 -16.94
C SER A 66 0.68 -2.13 -17.00
N ASP A 67 -0.65 -2.18 -17.07
CA ASP A 67 -1.48 -0.98 -16.97
C ASP A 67 -1.36 -0.31 -15.60
N PHE A 68 -1.58 -1.08 -14.54
CA PHE A 68 -1.49 -0.60 -13.16
C PHE A 68 -0.09 -0.17 -12.77
N TYR A 69 0.95 -0.88 -13.24
CA TYR A 69 2.34 -0.48 -13.01
C TYR A 69 2.61 0.95 -13.49
N ILE A 70 2.12 1.31 -14.68
CA ILE A 70 2.31 2.66 -15.24
C ILE A 70 1.33 3.67 -14.63
N GLU A 71 0.05 3.32 -14.50
CA GLU A 71 -0.98 4.26 -14.05
C GLU A 71 -0.80 4.70 -12.59
N TYR A 72 -0.34 3.78 -11.73
CA TYR A 72 0.01 4.09 -10.34
C TYR A 72 1.46 4.54 -10.14
N GLN A 73 2.20 4.76 -11.24
CA GLN A 73 3.57 5.25 -11.23
C GLN A 73 4.56 4.37 -10.44
N PHE A 74 4.37 3.04 -10.48
CA PHE A 74 5.36 2.12 -9.90
C PHE A 74 6.74 2.31 -10.55
N ASP A 75 6.78 2.60 -11.85
CA ASP A 75 7.99 2.94 -12.60
C ASP A 75 8.82 4.09 -11.98
N LYS A 76 8.14 5.03 -11.31
CA LYS A 76 8.77 6.19 -10.71
C LYS A 76 9.14 5.96 -9.24
N TYR A 77 8.23 5.38 -8.46
CA TYR A 77 8.37 5.33 -7.00
C TYR A 77 8.93 3.99 -6.50
N THR A 78 8.46 2.88 -7.05
CA THR A 78 8.91 1.52 -6.68
C THR A 78 9.13 0.66 -7.93
N PRO A 79 10.11 1.00 -8.81
CA PRO A 79 10.26 0.37 -10.12
C PRO A 79 10.59 -1.12 -10.10
N LEU A 80 10.94 -1.67 -8.93
CA LEU A 80 11.23 -3.09 -8.75
C LEU A 80 10.07 -3.84 -8.08
N PHE A 81 8.91 -3.20 -7.89
CA PHE A 81 7.68 -3.86 -7.49
C PHE A 81 6.79 -4.10 -8.70
N MET A 82 6.44 -5.37 -8.93
CA MET A 82 5.47 -5.75 -9.96
C MET A 82 4.10 -5.92 -9.29
N PRO A 83 3.15 -4.98 -9.47
CA PRO A 83 1.82 -5.10 -8.87
C PRO A 83 1.05 -6.22 -9.56
N ILE A 84 0.41 -7.09 -8.78
CA ILE A 84 -0.29 -8.28 -9.28
C ILE A 84 -1.75 -8.36 -8.84
N ALA A 85 -2.12 -7.61 -7.80
CA ALA A 85 -3.49 -7.53 -7.33
C ALA A 85 -3.71 -6.27 -6.49
N PHE A 86 -4.99 -5.95 -6.30
CA PHE A 86 -5.46 -4.88 -5.44
C PHE A 86 -6.63 -5.39 -4.60
N ASN A 87 -6.65 -5.06 -3.30
CA ASN A 87 -7.71 -5.50 -2.40
C ASN A 87 -8.99 -4.64 -2.49
N GLY A 88 -9.01 -3.56 -3.29
CA GLY A 88 -10.11 -2.59 -3.32
C GLY A 88 -10.13 -1.58 -2.16
N GLY A 89 -9.48 -1.90 -1.03
CA GLY A 89 -9.31 -1.04 0.15
C GLY A 89 -8.13 -0.06 0.10
N GLY A 90 -7.26 -0.17 -0.90
CA GLY A 90 -6.09 0.72 -1.04
C GLY A 90 -4.74 0.02 -0.90
N ILE A 91 -4.71 -1.31 -0.86
CA ILE A 91 -3.49 -2.11 -0.73
C ILE A 91 -3.24 -2.90 -2.01
N PHE A 92 -2.06 -2.70 -2.58
CA PHE A 92 -1.51 -3.54 -3.63
C PHE A 92 -0.81 -4.75 -3.05
N TYR A 93 -0.97 -5.88 -3.73
CA TYR A 93 -0.08 -7.02 -3.64
C TYR A 93 0.92 -6.89 -4.79
N ALA A 94 2.21 -6.96 -4.48
CA ALA A 94 3.26 -6.88 -5.47
C ALA A 94 4.34 -7.93 -5.21
N TYR A 95 5.02 -8.36 -6.28
CA TYR A 95 6.27 -9.08 -6.16
C TYR A 95 7.44 -8.09 -6.07
N ASP A 96 8.34 -8.33 -5.11
CA ASP A 96 9.54 -7.54 -4.89
C ASP A 96 10.75 -8.12 -5.65
N PHE A 97 11.11 -7.49 -6.77
CA PHE A 97 12.24 -7.84 -7.62
C PHE A 97 13.55 -7.15 -7.23
N ARG A 98 13.65 -6.49 -6.06
CA ARG A 98 14.94 -5.95 -5.58
C ARG A 98 15.99 -7.06 -5.44
N ASN A 99 15.56 -8.29 -5.12
CA ASN A 99 16.39 -9.49 -5.18
C ASN A 99 15.73 -10.58 -6.06
N PRO A 100 16.06 -10.65 -7.37
CA PRO A 100 15.45 -11.60 -8.30
C PRO A 100 15.68 -13.08 -7.95
N THR A 101 16.68 -13.41 -7.12
CA THR A 101 16.94 -14.79 -6.68
C THR A 101 16.10 -15.22 -5.48
N ASN A 102 15.45 -14.27 -4.80
CA ASN A 102 14.61 -14.51 -3.64
C ASN A 102 13.52 -13.43 -3.58
N ILE A 103 12.56 -13.55 -4.50
CA ILE A 103 11.42 -12.64 -4.62
C ILE A 103 10.44 -12.92 -3.48
N ASN A 104 9.97 -11.85 -2.83
CA ASN A 104 8.90 -11.93 -1.84
C ASN A 104 7.62 -11.28 -2.38
N LEU A 105 6.48 -11.66 -1.81
CA LEU A 105 5.24 -10.91 -1.94
C LEU A 105 5.20 -9.83 -0.87
N VAL A 106 4.89 -8.62 -1.29
CA VAL A 106 4.74 -7.46 -0.42
C VAL A 106 3.34 -6.86 -0.55
N ALA A 107 2.87 -6.30 0.56
CA ALA A 107 1.76 -5.37 0.60
C ALA A 107 2.29 -3.94 0.55
N VAL A 108 1.72 -3.09 -0.29
CA VAL A 108 2.08 -1.67 -0.34
C VAL A 108 0.82 -0.82 -0.53
N SER A 109 0.74 0.30 0.18
CA SER A 109 -0.40 1.21 0.07
C SER A 109 -0.35 1.97 -1.26
N ALA A 110 -1.49 2.06 -1.95
CA ALA A 110 -1.66 2.93 -3.11
C ALA A 110 -1.47 4.43 -2.76
N GLY A 111 -1.67 4.81 -1.50
CA GLY A 111 -1.47 6.18 -1.02
C GLY A 111 -0.03 6.50 -0.64
N VAL A 112 0.80 5.48 -0.38
CA VAL A 112 2.21 5.61 0.05
C VAL A 112 3.04 4.54 -0.63
N LEU A 113 3.30 4.76 -1.93
CA LEU A 113 4.04 3.82 -2.77
C LEU A 113 5.56 3.99 -2.55
N GLU A 114 6.10 3.36 -1.51
CA GLU A 114 7.51 3.43 -1.14
C GLU A 114 8.04 2.04 -0.77
N TYR A 115 9.35 1.83 -0.91
CA TYR A 115 9.98 0.55 -0.58
C TYR A 115 9.96 0.29 0.94
N GLU A 116 10.17 1.35 1.71
CA GLU A 116 10.31 1.35 3.16
C GLU A 116 8.97 1.18 3.88
N SER A 117 7.86 1.61 3.25
CA SER A 117 6.50 1.43 3.77
C SER A 117 5.90 0.06 3.41
N SER A 118 6.54 -0.69 2.51
CA SER A 118 6.06 -2.00 2.08
C SER A 118 6.33 -3.09 3.11
N ILE A 119 5.38 -4.01 3.23
CA ILE A 119 5.43 -5.09 4.20
C ILE A 119 5.52 -6.44 3.48
N ILE A 120 6.48 -7.28 3.85
CA ILE A 120 6.56 -8.66 3.34
C ILE A 120 5.42 -9.48 3.94
N ILE A 121 4.56 -10.03 3.08
CA ILE A 121 3.36 -10.79 3.48
C ILE A 121 3.48 -12.29 3.20
N GLY A 122 4.50 -12.71 2.46
CA GLY A 122 4.78 -14.12 2.21
C GLY A 122 5.76 -14.32 1.06
N LYS A 123 6.05 -15.59 0.76
CA LYS A 123 6.92 -15.98 -0.37
C LYS A 123 6.14 -16.56 -1.55
N THR A 124 4.95 -17.08 -1.30
CA THR A 124 4.12 -17.73 -2.33
C THR A 124 2.69 -17.20 -2.28
N LEU A 125 1.99 -17.23 -3.42
CA LEU A 125 0.57 -16.91 -3.49
C LEU A 125 -0.23 -17.90 -2.65
N LYS A 126 0.17 -19.18 -2.64
CA LYS A 126 -0.45 -20.18 -1.77
C LYS A 126 -0.38 -19.78 -0.29
N GLU A 127 0.77 -19.32 0.19
CA GLU A 127 0.95 -18.85 1.56
C GLU A 127 0.07 -17.63 1.84
N VAL A 128 0.16 -16.61 0.99
CA VAL A 128 -0.57 -15.34 1.15
C VAL A 128 -2.08 -15.55 1.12
N LEU A 129 -2.59 -16.34 0.16
CA LEU A 129 -4.02 -16.57 -0.04
C LEU A 129 -4.60 -17.63 0.91
N SER A 130 -3.76 -18.43 1.60
CA SER A 130 -4.25 -19.35 2.63
C SER A 130 -4.77 -18.63 3.88
N LYS A 131 -4.39 -17.35 4.07
CA LYS A 131 -4.83 -16.51 5.18
C LYS A 131 -6.29 -16.09 4.96
N THR A 132 -7.04 -15.99 6.06
CA THR A 132 -8.49 -15.68 6.02
C THR A 132 -8.85 -14.31 6.59
N ILE A 133 -7.89 -13.59 7.15
CA ILE A 133 -8.09 -12.23 7.69
C ILE A 133 -7.93 -11.19 6.58
N ASN A 134 -8.54 -10.01 6.72
CA ASN A 134 -8.29 -8.89 5.81
C ASN A 134 -6.78 -8.52 5.83
N ILE A 135 -6.25 -8.09 4.68
CA ILE A 135 -4.84 -7.68 4.60
C ILE A 135 -4.55 -6.45 5.46
N GLU A 136 -5.46 -5.49 5.56
CA GLU A 136 -5.28 -4.29 6.37
C GLU A 136 -5.19 -4.64 7.86
N ASP A 137 -6.06 -5.53 8.34
CA ASP A 137 -6.00 -6.05 9.71
C ASP A 137 -4.69 -6.80 9.98
N GLU A 138 -4.21 -7.59 9.01
CA GLU A 138 -2.92 -8.27 9.12
C GLU A 138 -1.76 -7.26 9.24
N LEU A 139 -1.79 -6.20 8.43
CA LEU A 139 -0.78 -5.15 8.47
C LEU A 139 -0.80 -4.39 9.79
N ASP A 140 -1.98 -4.10 10.34
CA ASP A 140 -2.12 -3.47 11.65
C ASP A 140 -1.60 -4.38 12.79
N ILE A 141 -1.67 -5.71 12.64
CA ILE A 141 -1.08 -6.68 13.60
C ILE A 141 0.45 -6.74 13.47
N LEU A 142 0.96 -6.85 12.24
CA LEU A 142 2.39 -7.02 11.98
C LEU A 142 3.17 -5.72 12.23
N TYR A 143 2.53 -4.58 11.97
CA TYR A 143 3.10 -3.24 12.04
C TYR A 143 2.07 -2.29 12.65
N PRO A 144 1.82 -2.40 13.96
CA PRO A 144 0.86 -1.54 14.63
C PRO A 144 1.25 -0.08 14.41
N LYS A 145 0.28 0.71 13.90
CA LYS A 145 0.42 2.16 13.82
C LYS A 145 0.89 2.65 15.18
N ILE A 146 1.94 3.46 15.20
CA ILE A 146 2.37 4.14 16.43
C ILE A 146 1.18 5.00 16.84
N GLU A 147 0.47 4.56 17.87
CA GLU A 147 -0.63 5.31 18.43
C GLU A 147 -0.03 6.58 19.03
N LEU A 148 -0.39 7.74 18.47
CA LEU A 148 0.09 9.01 18.98
C LEU A 148 -0.26 9.08 20.46
N THR A 149 0.74 9.39 21.27
CA THR A 149 0.52 9.69 22.69
C THR A 149 -0.47 10.86 22.81
N GLU A 150 -1.19 10.95 23.93
CA GLU A 150 -2.10 12.08 24.17
C GLU A 150 -1.37 13.43 24.08
N ASP A 151 -0.09 13.47 24.46
CA ASP A 151 0.77 14.64 24.32
C ASP A 151 1.00 15.00 22.84
N GLU A 152 1.27 14.02 21.97
CA GLU A 152 1.44 14.25 20.52
C GLU A 152 0.15 14.70 19.84
N LYS A 153 -0.99 14.09 20.19
CA LYS A 153 -2.32 14.54 19.72
C LYS A 153 -2.57 16.00 20.14
N GLN A 154 -2.22 16.34 21.38
CA GLN A 154 -2.39 17.70 21.90
C GLN A 154 -1.45 18.71 21.21
N VAL A 155 -0.23 18.31 20.86
CA VAL A 155 0.70 19.14 20.08
C VAL A 155 0.15 19.42 18.68
N ILE A 156 -0.46 18.43 18.01
CA ILE A 156 -1.07 18.62 16.68
C ILE A 156 -2.22 19.64 16.77
N GLU A 157 -3.09 19.51 17.77
CA GLU A 157 -4.23 20.43 17.96
C GLU A 157 -3.75 21.86 18.28
N LEU A 158 -2.70 22.03 19.08
CA LEU A 158 -2.13 23.36 19.36
C LEU A 158 -1.54 24.01 18.10
N HIS A 159 -0.91 23.25 17.21
CA HIS A 159 -0.44 23.76 15.92
C HIS A 159 -1.60 24.19 15.02
N LYS A 160 -2.72 23.46 15.03
CA LYS A 160 -3.93 23.83 14.31
C LYS A 160 -4.49 25.16 14.81
N GLN A 161 -4.62 25.34 16.12
CA GLN A 161 -5.06 26.60 16.73
C GLN A 161 -4.11 27.76 16.40
N LEU A 162 -2.79 27.51 16.37
CA LEU A 162 -1.81 28.52 15.98
C LEU A 162 -1.96 28.93 14.51
N ASN A 163 -2.23 27.99 13.61
CA ASN A 163 -2.50 28.27 12.20
C ASN A 163 -3.80 29.04 11.99
N GLU A 164 -4.87 28.70 12.73
CA GLU A 164 -6.12 29.45 12.72
C GLU A 164 -5.93 30.89 13.24
N LEU A 165 -5.15 31.07 14.32
CA LEU A 165 -4.79 32.38 14.85
C LEU A 165 -4.02 33.22 13.83
N ASN A 166 -3.06 32.61 13.13
CA ASN A 166 -2.28 33.28 12.08
C ASN A 166 -3.16 33.71 10.89
N THR A 167 -4.09 32.85 10.48
CA THR A 167 -5.05 33.14 9.40
C THR A 167 -5.98 34.30 9.78
N ASN A 168 -6.40 34.35 11.04
CA ASN A 168 -7.30 35.38 11.56
C ASN A 168 -6.59 36.63 12.12
N ARG A 169 -5.28 36.78 11.90
CA ARG A 169 -4.46 37.86 12.50
C ARG A 169 -5.05 39.26 12.33
N ASN A 170 -5.63 39.56 11.18
CA ASN A 170 -6.18 40.88 10.86
C ASN A 170 -7.50 41.19 11.59
N ASN A 171 -8.14 40.18 12.19
CA ASN A 171 -9.43 40.30 12.87
C ASN A 171 -9.30 40.43 14.40
N ILE A 172 -8.07 40.51 14.92
CA ILE A 172 -7.77 40.46 16.35
C ILE A 172 -6.84 41.62 16.71
N THR A 173 -6.96 42.15 17.93
CA THR A 173 -6.05 43.22 18.36
C THR A 173 -4.60 42.71 18.41
N PRO A 174 -3.60 43.57 18.11
CA PRO A 174 -2.19 43.15 18.15
C PRO A 174 -1.76 42.59 19.51
N LYS A 175 -2.32 43.12 20.60
CA LYS A 175 -2.04 42.67 21.97
C LYS A 175 -2.57 41.26 22.21
N ASP A 176 -3.81 41.00 21.84
CA ASP A 176 -4.45 39.70 22.07
C ASP A 176 -3.86 38.61 21.16
N TYR A 177 -3.49 38.96 19.94
CA TYR A 177 -2.76 38.08 19.03
C TYR A 177 -1.40 37.66 19.63
N LEU A 178 -0.59 38.62 20.08
CA LEU A 178 0.73 38.32 20.65
C LEU A 178 0.64 37.48 21.92
N LEU A 179 -0.34 37.76 22.80
CA LEU A 179 -0.55 37.00 24.02
C LEU A 179 -0.95 35.56 23.71
N THR A 180 -1.98 35.38 22.87
CA THR A 180 -2.50 34.05 22.50
C THR A 180 -1.44 33.21 21.79
N LYS A 181 -0.73 33.83 20.83
CA LYS A 181 0.36 33.18 20.11
C LYS A 181 1.45 32.68 21.07
N ARG A 182 1.91 33.53 21.98
CA ARG A 182 2.94 33.17 22.96
C ARG A 182 2.49 32.04 23.89
N THR A 183 1.23 32.03 24.30
CA THR A 183 0.67 30.95 25.11
C THR A 183 0.65 29.62 24.37
N LEU A 184 0.24 29.60 23.09
CA LEU A 184 0.23 28.39 22.27
C LEU A 184 1.65 27.86 22.04
N GLU A 185 2.60 28.74 21.67
CA GLU A 185 4.00 28.37 21.46
C GLU A 185 4.67 27.80 22.73
N ASN A 186 4.37 28.38 23.90
CA ASN A 186 4.88 27.85 25.17
C ASN A 186 4.32 26.47 25.48
N LYS A 187 3.00 26.24 25.27
CA LYS A 187 2.39 24.92 25.48
C LYS A 187 2.98 23.85 24.55
N ILE A 188 3.19 24.20 23.28
CA ILE A 188 3.86 23.31 22.31
C ILE A 188 5.27 22.96 22.80
N LYS A 189 6.02 23.95 23.28
CA LYS A 189 7.38 23.76 23.78
C LYS A 189 7.42 22.90 25.06
N GLU A 190 6.50 23.11 25.99
CA GLU A 190 6.39 22.34 27.23
C GLU A 190 6.08 20.86 26.95
N LEU A 191 5.16 20.59 26.03
CA LEU A 191 4.84 19.22 25.62
C LEU A 191 5.99 18.57 24.85
N GLY A 192 6.62 19.29 23.92
CA GLY A 192 7.76 18.77 23.15
C GLY A 192 9.06 18.53 23.95
N LEU A 193 9.15 19.03 25.18
CA LEU A 193 10.23 18.72 26.13
C LEU A 193 9.95 17.45 26.95
N LYS A 194 8.69 16.99 27.05
CA LYS A 194 8.31 15.78 27.78
C LYS A 194 8.40 14.51 26.94
N THR A 195 8.38 14.65 25.61
CA THR A 195 8.39 13.53 24.65
C THR A 195 9.81 13.10 24.22
N LYS A 196 10.88 13.61 24.84
CA LYS A 196 12.28 13.22 24.62
C LYS A 196 12.84 12.45 25.80
#